data_AF-A0A0A9CT32-F1
#
_entry.id   AF-A0A0A9CT32-F1
#
_cell.length_a   1.000
_cell.length_b   1.000
_cell.length_c   1.000
_cell.angle_alpha   90.00
_cell.angle_beta   90.00
_cell.angle_gamma   90.00
#
_symmetry.space_group_name_H-M   'P 1'
#
loop_
_entity.id
_entity.type
_entity.pdbx_description
1 polymer ?
#
loop_
_entity_poly.entity_id
_entity_poly.type
_entity_poly.pdbx_seq_one_letter_code
_entity_poly.pdbx_strand_id
1 'polypeptide(L)'
;MGENTKLIVGQQKSSTEVENFTPLETRNHICRLANAVRVLSALGFTLTAELIIETAEASPSAKIAINYMLGPEFYVQTAEREAKRRADLVRKKNGVK
;
A
#
# COMPACT_ATOMS: atom_id res chain seq x y z
N MET A 1 29.02 -55.28 -22.24
CA MET A 1 30.11 -54.62 -21.50
C MET A 1 30.63 -53.47 -22.35
N GLY A 2 30.83 -52.29 -21.77
CA GLY A 2 31.26 -51.04 -22.44
C GLY A 2 30.12 -50.01 -22.50
N GLU A 3 29.77 -49.33 -21.40
CA GLU A 3 30.26 -48.00 -20.97
C GLU A 3 29.73 -46.84 -21.85
N ASN A 4 28.62 -46.23 -21.42
CA ASN A 4 28.54 -44.93 -20.72
C ASN A 4 28.96 -43.71 -21.56
N THR A 5 27.99 -43.14 -22.29
CA THR A 5 27.95 -41.69 -22.50
C THR A 5 26.56 -41.21 -22.09
N LYS A 6 26.46 -40.80 -20.82
CA LYS A 6 25.28 -40.17 -20.24
C LYS A 6 25.11 -38.82 -20.90
N LEU A 7 24.28 -38.77 -21.95
CA LEU A 7 23.77 -37.51 -22.50
C LEU A 7 22.97 -36.82 -21.39
N ILE A 8 23.54 -35.78 -20.80
CA ILE A 8 22.87 -34.90 -19.86
C ILE A 8 21.95 -34.00 -20.68
N VAL A 9 20.78 -34.53 -21.05
CA VAL A 9 19.64 -33.72 -21.47
C VAL A 9 18.74 -33.54 -20.26
N GLY A 10 18.42 -32.28 -19.98
CA GLY A 10 17.22 -31.96 -19.21
C GLY A 10 17.46 -31.62 -17.74
N GLN A 11 18.07 -30.47 -17.50
CA GLN A 11 17.44 -29.53 -16.58
C GLN A 11 17.69 -28.12 -17.10
N GLN A 12 16.94 -27.75 -18.14
CA GLN A 12 16.48 -26.38 -18.22
C GLN A 12 15.79 -26.12 -16.88
N LYS A 13 16.47 -25.40 -15.97
CA LYS A 13 15.79 -24.73 -14.88
C LYS A 13 14.70 -23.90 -15.53
N SER A 14 13.46 -24.35 -15.39
CA SER A 14 12.31 -23.62 -15.90
C SER A 14 12.37 -22.22 -15.29
N SER A 15 12.12 -21.24 -16.14
CA SER A 15 12.10 -19.80 -15.92
C SER A 15 11.12 -19.31 -14.83
N THR A 16 10.69 -20.19 -13.93
CA THR A 16 9.71 -19.95 -12.86
C THR A 16 10.31 -19.29 -11.62
N GLU A 17 11.63 -19.29 -11.45
CA GLU A 17 12.29 -18.61 -10.30
C GLU A 17 12.39 -17.08 -10.47
N VAL A 18 12.11 -16.54 -11.66
CA VAL A 18 12.21 -15.10 -11.95
C VAL A 18 10.89 -14.34 -11.73
N GLU A 19 9.75 -15.05 -11.64
CA GLU A 19 8.42 -14.41 -11.57
C GLU A 19 8.05 -13.83 -10.18
N ASN A 20 8.85 -14.07 -9.14
CA ASN A 20 8.57 -13.63 -7.76
C ASN A 20 9.66 -12.74 -7.14
N PHE A 21 10.30 -11.86 -7.92
CA PHE A 21 11.29 -10.89 -7.39
C PHE A 21 10.71 -9.97 -6.29
N THR A 22 9.39 -9.77 -6.26
CA THR A 22 8.73 -9.02 -5.20
C THR A 22 7.45 -9.74 -4.77
N PRO A 23 7.34 -10.20 -3.50
CA PRO A 23 6.17 -10.90 -3.00
C PRO A 23 4.86 -10.12 -3.21
N LEU A 24 3.73 -10.82 -3.36
CA LEU A 24 2.42 -10.19 -3.54
C LEU A 24 2.08 -9.22 -2.40
N GLU A 25 2.39 -9.60 -1.17
CA GLU A 25 2.21 -8.76 0.01
C GLU A 25 3.00 -7.44 -0.11
N THR A 26 4.28 -7.51 -0.47
CA THR A 26 5.12 -6.32 -0.69
C THR A 26 4.55 -5.42 -1.79
N ARG A 27 4.11 -6.00 -2.92
CA ARG A 27 3.45 -5.25 -4.00
C ARG A 27 2.18 -4.55 -3.51
N ASN A 28 1.36 -5.24 -2.71
CA ASN A 28 0.15 -4.68 -2.14
C ASN A 28 0.44 -3.49 -1.22
N HIS A 29 1.48 -3.58 -0.38
CA HIS A 29 1.91 -2.44 0.44
C HIS A 29 2.36 -1.25 -0.40
N ILE A 30 3.17 -1.49 -1.44
CA ILE A 30 3.60 -0.44 -2.38
C ILE A 30 2.38 0.24 -3.03
N CYS A 31 1.41 -0.53 -3.52
CA CYS A 31 0.20 0.02 -4.12
C CYS A 31 -0.65 0.82 -3.13
N ARG A 32 -0.78 0.36 -1.87
CA ARG A 32 -1.49 1.13 -0.83
C ARG A 32 -0.82 2.47 -0.55
N LEU A 33 0.51 2.50 -0.43
CA LEU A 33 1.27 3.73 -0.23
C LEU A 33 1.12 4.68 -1.42
N ALA A 34 1.23 4.17 -2.66
CA ALA A 34 1.03 4.98 -3.86
C ALA A 34 -0.39 5.54 -3.96
N ASN A 35 -1.41 4.76 -3.59
CA ASN A 35 -2.79 5.22 -3.55
C ASN A 35 -3.01 6.26 -2.45
N ALA A 36 -2.41 6.10 -1.27
CA ALA A 36 -2.45 7.09 -0.20
C ALA A 36 -1.89 8.44 -0.66
N VAL A 37 -0.71 8.44 -1.30
CA VAL A 37 -0.13 9.67 -1.88
C VAL A 37 -1.11 10.33 -2.84
N ARG A 38 -1.71 9.56 -3.75
CA ARG A 38 -2.65 10.11 -4.75
C ARG A 38 -3.92 10.69 -4.14
N VAL A 39 -4.51 10.00 -3.15
CA VAL A 39 -5.69 10.49 -2.43
C VAL A 39 -5.37 11.79 -1.72
N LEU A 40 -4.26 11.83 -0.97
CA LEU A 40 -3.82 13.03 -0.24
C LEU A 40 -3.52 14.20 -1.19
N SER A 41 -2.83 13.96 -2.30
CA SER A 41 -2.56 14.99 -3.31
C SER A 41 -3.83 15.55 -3.91
N ALA A 42 -4.79 14.70 -4.26
CA ALA A 42 -6.05 15.12 -4.86
C ALA A 42 -6.97 15.87 -3.86
N LEU A 43 -6.84 15.59 -2.56
CA LEU A 43 -7.49 16.37 -1.49
C LEU A 43 -6.74 17.67 -1.13
N GLY A 44 -5.57 17.92 -1.73
CA GLY A 44 -4.76 19.10 -1.44
C GLY A 44 -4.10 19.07 -0.06
N PHE A 45 -3.85 17.87 0.50
CA PHE A 45 -3.21 17.72 1.80
C PHE A 45 -1.68 17.67 1.69
N THR A 46 -1.01 18.13 2.74
CA THR A 46 0.44 18.04 2.86
C THR A 46 0.89 16.58 2.88
N LEU A 47 1.90 16.25 2.09
CA LEU A 47 2.47 14.90 2.04
C LEU A 47 3.59 14.76 3.08
N THR A 48 3.26 14.23 4.25
CA THR A 48 4.25 13.78 5.24
C THR A 48 4.29 12.26 5.26
N ALA A 49 5.43 11.69 5.67
CA ALA A 49 5.57 10.24 5.79
C ALA A 49 4.51 9.65 6.74
N GLU A 50 4.26 10.31 7.87
CA GLU A 50 3.24 9.94 8.84
C GLU A 50 1.83 9.89 8.22
N LEU A 51 1.40 10.94 7.51
CA LEU A 51 0.06 10.98 6.93
C LEU A 51 -0.11 9.95 5.80
N ILE A 52 0.95 9.68 5.03
CA ILE A 52 0.93 8.64 3.99
C ILE A 52 0.75 7.26 4.63
N ILE A 53 1.51 6.95 5.69
CA ILE A 53 1.42 5.68 6.41
C ILE A 53 0.02 5.52 7.01
N GLU A 54 -0.46 6.52 7.75
CA GLU A 54 -1.80 6.49 8.37
C GLU A 54 -2.92 6.29 7.35
N THR A 55 -2.81 6.92 6.18
CA THR A 55 -3.79 6.78 5.09
C THR A 55 -3.70 5.40 4.46
N ALA A 56 -2.50 4.87 4.23
CA ALA A 56 -2.31 3.52 3.69
C ALA A 56 -2.87 2.44 4.65
N GLU A 57 -2.73 2.65 5.96
CA GLU A 57 -3.24 1.77 7.02
C GLU A 57 -4.73 1.96 7.32
N ALA A 58 -5.31 3.13 7.01
CA ALA A 58 -6.76 3.34 7.11
C ALA A 58 -7.55 2.38 6.22
N SER A 59 -7.02 2.09 5.04
CA SER A 59 -7.65 1.22 4.05
C SER A 59 -7.90 -0.21 4.58
N PRO A 60 -6.89 -0.97 5.06
CA PRO A 60 -7.14 -2.30 5.62
C PRO A 60 -7.98 -2.25 6.91
N SER A 61 -7.82 -1.22 7.77
CA SER A 61 -8.66 -1.05 8.96
C SER A 61 -10.14 -0.87 8.62
N ALA A 62 -10.44 -0.17 7.53
CA ALA A 62 -11.80 0.03 7.02
C ALA A 62 -12.28 -1.12 6.12
N LYS A 63 -11.50 -2.21 5.96
CA LYS A 63 -11.78 -3.33 5.03
C LYS A 63 -11.94 -2.88 3.58
N ILE A 64 -11.28 -1.79 3.19
CA ILE A 64 -11.27 -1.26 1.83
C ILE A 64 -10.14 -1.96 1.06
N ALA A 65 -10.49 -2.62 -0.05
CA ALA A 65 -9.49 -3.22 -0.92
C ALA A 65 -8.71 -2.14 -1.69
N ILE A 66 -7.52 -2.49 -2.16
CA ILE A 66 -6.56 -1.56 -2.78
C ILE A 66 -7.19 -0.80 -3.96
N ASN A 67 -7.97 -1.49 -4.78
CA ASN A 67 -8.68 -0.92 -5.93
C ASN A 67 -9.81 0.05 -5.53
N TYR A 68 -10.34 -0.04 -4.30
CA TYR A 68 -11.37 0.84 -3.78
C TYR A 68 -10.83 2.05 -3.02
N MET A 69 -9.53 2.13 -2.72
CA MET A 69 -8.90 3.32 -2.12
C MET A 69 -9.06 4.58 -2.97
N LEU A 70 -9.45 4.44 -4.24
CA LEU A 70 -9.58 5.55 -5.18
C LEU A 70 -11.03 5.91 -5.45
N GLY A 71 -11.95 5.21 -4.77
CA GLY A 71 -13.36 5.49 -4.81
C GLY A 71 -13.70 6.70 -3.93
N PRO A 72 -14.83 7.37 -4.21
CA PRO A 72 -15.25 8.57 -3.49
C PRO A 72 -15.37 8.33 -1.98
N GLU A 73 -15.81 7.14 -1.56
CA GLU A 73 -15.93 6.75 -0.15
C GLU A 73 -14.61 6.92 0.61
N PHE A 74 -13.50 6.45 0.04
CA PHE A 74 -12.20 6.53 0.72
C PHE A 74 -11.66 7.97 0.76
N TYR A 75 -11.96 8.78 -0.25
CA TYR A 75 -11.63 10.20 -0.27
C TYR A 75 -12.37 10.96 0.84
N VAL A 76 -13.68 10.73 0.97
CA VAL A 76 -14.51 11.35 2.02
C VAL A 76 -14.00 10.95 3.40
N GLN A 77 -13.78 9.65 3.66
CA GLN A 77 -13.26 9.18 4.94
C GLN A 77 -11.88 9.77 5.28
N THR A 78 -10.99 9.91 4.28
CA THR A 78 -9.67 10.53 4.48
C THR A 78 -9.80 12.01 4.83
N ALA A 79 -10.69 12.74 4.14
CA ALA A 79 -10.95 14.15 4.41
C ALA A 79 -11.57 14.38 5.80
N GLU A 80 -12.55 13.56 6.20
CA GLU A 80 -13.18 13.61 7.51
C GLU A 80 -12.18 13.33 8.65
N ARG A 81 -11.30 12.33 8.46
CA ARG A 81 -10.23 12.03 9.42
C ARG A 81 -9.30 13.24 9.61
N GLU A 82 -8.88 13.89 8.53
CA GLU A 82 -8.01 15.08 8.61
C GLU A 82 -8.74 16.27 9.25
N ALA A 83 -10.02 16.49 8.93
CA ALA A 83 -10.82 17.52 9.56
C ALA A 83 -10.93 17.30 11.08
N LYS A 84 -11.18 16.06 11.52
CA LYS A 84 -11.20 15.68 12.94
C LYS A 84 -9.85 15.93 13.60
N ARG A 85 -8.75 15.48 12.99
CA ARG A 85 -7.38 15.69 13.52
C ARG A 85 -7.08 17.18 13.74
N ARG A 86 -7.45 18.03 12.78
CA ARG A 86 -7.29 19.50 12.90
C ARG A 86 -8.17 20.08 14.02
N ALA A 87 -9.42 19.64 14.13
CA ALA A 87 -10.31 20.08 15.19
C ALA A 87 -9.78 19.71 16.58
N ASP A 88 -9.26 18.48 16.76
CA ASP A 88 -8.70 18.00 18.01
C ASP A 88 -7.45 18.80 18.41
N LEU A 89 -6.58 19.14 17.45
CA LEU A 89 -5.44 20.02 17.68
C LEU A 89 -5.87 21.42 18.15
N VAL A 90 -6.92 21.98 17.56
CA VAL A 90 -7.45 23.28 17.97
C VAL A 90 -8.05 23.21 19.38
N ARG A 91 -8.83 22.18 19.71
CA ARG A 91 -9.39 21.97 21.06
C ARG A 91 -8.29 21.86 22.11
N LYS A 92 -7.27 21.03 21.83
CA LYS A 92 -6.11 20.85 22.72
C LYS A 92 -5.35 22.15 22.96
N LYS A 93 -5.18 22.96 21.91
CA LYS A 93 -4.55 24.29 22.03
C LYS A 93 -5.38 25.27 22.88
N ASN A 94 -6.70 25.20 22.78
CA ASN A 94 -7.61 26.13 23.45
C ASN A 94 -7.97 25.72 24.88
N GLY A 95 -7.39 24.64 25.43
CA GLY A 95 -7.63 24.20 26.81
C GLY A 95 -9.04 23.69 27.11
N VAL A 96 -9.86 23.48 26.07
CA VAL A 96 -11.19 22.88 26.21
C VAL A 96 -10.97 21.37 26.35
N LYS A 97 -10.98 20.89 27.59
CA LYS A 97 -11.03 19.46 27.93
C LYS A 97 -12.40 18.89 27.58
#